data_AF-A0A248VM91-F1
#
_entry.id   AF-A0A248VM91-F1
#
_cell.length_a   1.000
_cell.length_b   1.000
_cell.length_c   1.000
_cell.angle_alpha   90.00
_cell.angle_beta   90.00
_cell.angle_gamma   90.00
#
_symmetry.space_group_name_H-M   'P 1'
#
loop_
_entity.id
_entity.type
_entity.pdbx_description
1 polymer ?
#
loop_
_entity_poly.entity_id
_entity_poly.type
_entity_poly.pdbx_seq_one_letter_code
_entity_poly.pdbx_strand_id
1 'polypeptide(L)'
;MHNAPLFHVLLDHLDAIDAPPMEIQRFVDRWHRLRSHEAFPCPVCFLAGKEQPLAALPTRGNVEPVACASCGSQFDVPLDES
;
A
#
# COMPACT_ATOMS: atom_id res chain seq x y z
N MET A 1 -1.77 11.65 -9.91
CA MET A 1 -2.97 10.95 -9.41
C MET A 1 -2.48 9.90 -8.43
N HIS A 2 -2.70 10.10 -7.13
CA HIS A 2 -2.42 9.07 -6.13
C HIS A 2 -3.51 7.99 -6.23
N ASN A 3 -3.12 6.72 -6.26
CA ASN A 3 -4.02 5.58 -6.47
C ASN A 3 -4.90 5.39 -5.21
N ALA A 4 -6.11 5.97 -5.23
CA ALA A 4 -7.02 5.96 -4.09
C ALA A 4 -7.47 4.54 -3.69
N PRO A 5 -7.84 3.63 -4.62
CA PRO A 5 -8.14 2.24 -4.29
C PRO A 5 -6.99 1.55 -3.54
N LEU A 6 -5.76 1.70 -4.02
CA LEU A 6 -4.60 1.14 -3.33
C LEU A 6 -4.45 1.72 -1.93
N PHE A 7 -4.53 3.03 -1.78
CA PHE A 7 -4.39 3.69 -0.48
C PHE A 7 -5.39 3.16 0.55
N HIS A 8 -6.65 3.01 0.18
CA HIS A 8 -7.68 2.45 1.06
C HIS A 8 -7.34 1.01 1.49
N VAL A 9 -6.97 0.13 0.55
CA VAL A 9 -6.57 -1.25 0.88
C VAL A 9 -5.38 -1.30 1.84
N LEU A 10 -4.40 -0.41 1.68
CA LEU A 10 -3.24 -0.36 2.58
C LEU A 10 -3.62 0.13 3.99
N LEU A 11 -4.54 1.11 4.10
CA LEU A 11 -5.04 1.59 5.39
C LEU A 11 -5.90 0.55 6.10
N ASP A 12 -6.80 -0.11 5.37
CA ASP A 12 -7.64 -1.18 5.91
C ASP A 12 -6.76 -2.33 6.43
N HIS A 13 -5.66 -2.64 5.72
CA HIS A 13 -4.71 -3.63 6.21
C HIS A 13 -4.01 -3.20 7.51
N LEU A 14 -3.58 -1.93 7.60
CA LEU A 14 -2.94 -1.40 8.81
C LEU A 14 -3.90 -1.44 10.01
N ASP A 15 -5.17 -1.10 9.79
CA ASP A 15 -6.22 -1.19 10.81
C ASP A 15 -6.47 -2.64 11.23
N ALA A 16 -6.56 -3.56 10.26
CA ALA A 16 -6.81 -4.99 10.50
C ALA A 16 -5.69 -5.70 11.28
N ILE A 17 -4.45 -5.19 11.25
CA ILE A 17 -3.33 -5.71 12.05
C ILE A 17 -3.12 -4.96 13.36
N ASP A 18 -4.10 -4.14 13.79
CA ASP A 18 -4.04 -3.28 14.98
C ASP A 18 -2.78 -2.39 15.00
N ALA A 19 -2.39 -1.84 13.85
CA ALA A 19 -1.23 -0.97 13.77
C ALA A 19 -1.43 0.28 14.67
N PRO A 20 -0.39 0.74 15.39
CA PRO A 20 -0.53 1.91 16.25
C PRO A 20 -1.02 3.14 15.45
N PRO A 21 -2.01 3.90 15.94
CA PRO A 21 -2.57 5.04 15.20
C PRO A 21 -1.52 6.07 14.77
N MET A 22 -0.48 6.26 15.57
CA MET A 22 0.66 7.13 15.24
C MET A 22 1.41 6.65 13.99
N GLU A 23 1.61 5.34 13.85
CA GLU A 23 2.31 4.77 12.69
C GLU A 23 1.42 4.79 11.44
N ILE A 24 0.10 4.60 11.58
CA ILE A 24 -0.86 4.81 10.50
C ILE A 24 -0.78 6.26 10.00
N GLN A 25 -0.80 7.25 10.90
CA GLN A 25 -0.69 8.66 10.51
C GLN A 25 0.65 8.96 9.80
N ARG A 26 1.76 8.38 10.28
CA ARG A 26 3.08 8.53 9.62
C ARG A 26 3.07 7.95 8.20
N PHE A 27 2.41 6.82 8.00
CA PHE A 27 2.25 6.22 6.68
C PHE A 27 1.41 7.12 5.76
N VAL A 28 0.28 7.65 6.25
CA VAL A 28 -0.57 8.61 5.54
C VAL A 28 0.23 9.86 5.12
N ASP A 29 1.01 10.43 6.03
CA ASP A 29 1.84 11.59 5.74
C ASP A 29 2.92 11.28 4.70
N ARG A 30 3.54 10.10 4.79
CA ARG A 30 4.52 9.62 3.80
C ARG A 30 3.88 9.42 2.43
N TRP A 31 2.66 8.88 2.37
CA TRP A 31 1.90 8.66 1.15
C TRP A 31 1.61 9.96 0.42
N HIS A 32 1.12 10.99 1.13
CA HIS A 32 0.84 12.31 0.54
C HIS A 32 2.09 13.02 0.02
N ARG A 33 3.27 12.67 0.53
CA ARG A 33 4.56 13.20 0.07
C ARG A 33 5.15 12.44 -1.12
N LEU A 34 4.54 11.32 -1.55
CA LEU A 34 5.01 10.56 -2.71
C LEU A 34 5.00 11.43 -3.97
N ARG A 35 6.12 11.42 -4.69
CA ARG A 35 6.22 12.02 -6.02
C ARG A 35 5.63 11.07 -7.06
N SER A 36 5.18 11.61 -8.20
CA SER A 36 4.52 10.83 -9.27
C SER A 36 5.36 9.69 -9.88
N HIS A 37 6.66 9.63 -9.63
CA HIS A 37 7.58 8.59 -10.12
C HIS A 37 8.10 7.67 -9.00
N GLU A 38 7.73 7.92 -7.75
CA GLU A 38 8.10 7.03 -6.65
C GLU A 38 7.20 5.80 -6.65
N ALA A 39 7.79 4.63 -6.37
CA ALA A 39 7.02 3.42 -6.13
C ALA A 39 6.23 3.54 -4.82
N PHE A 40 5.07 2.90 -4.76
CA PHE A 40 4.25 2.90 -3.55
C PHE A 40 4.94 2.12 -2.43
N PRO A 41 5.05 2.67 -1.21
CA PRO A 41 5.71 2.00 -0.10
C PRO A 41 4.82 0.90 0.49
N CYS A 42 5.43 -0.20 0.90
CA CYS A 42 4.78 -1.27 1.64
C CYS A 42 4.47 -0.81 3.08
N PRO A 43 3.20 -0.87 3.53
CA PRO A 43 2.83 -0.42 4.88
C PRO A 43 3.46 -1.29 5.97
N VAL A 44 3.57 -2.60 5.76
CA VAL A 44 4.14 -3.54 6.74
C VAL A 44 5.63 -3.29 6.97
N CYS A 45 6.40 -3.10 5.88
CA CYS A 45 7.81 -2.73 6.02
C CYS A 45 7.97 -1.36 6.66
N PHE A 46 7.07 -0.41 6.36
CA PHE A 46 7.10 0.93 6.93
C PHE A 46 6.96 0.91 8.45
N LEU A 47 6.07 0.08 9.00
CA LEU A 47 5.93 -0.14 10.45
C LEU A 47 7.23 -0.67 11.08
N ALA A 48 8.00 -1.46 10.33
CA ALA A 48 9.32 -1.96 10.77
C ALA A 48 10.45 -0.92 10.56
N GLY A 49 10.12 0.33 10.21
CA GLY A 49 11.08 1.40 9.94
C GLY A 49 11.83 1.26 8.62
N LYS A 50 11.30 0.47 7.67
CA LYS A 50 11.91 0.22 6.35
C LYS A 50 10.96 0.68 5.23
N GLU A 51 11.50 1.36 4.22
CA GLU A 51 10.72 1.63 3.00
C GLU A 51 11.06 0.59 1.94
N GLN A 52 10.07 -0.22 1.57
CA GLN A 52 10.18 -1.23 0.51
C GLN A 52 9.10 -0.96 -0.53
N PRO A 53 9.42 -0.98 -1.83
CA PRO A 53 8.44 -0.72 -2.87
C PRO A 53 7.48 -1.90 -3.03
N LEU A 54 6.21 -1.57 -3.28
CA LEU A 54 5.22 -2.49 -3.80
C LEU A 54 5.42 -2.65 -5.31
N ALA A 55 5.34 -3.88 -5.77
CA ALA A 55 5.36 -4.23 -7.18
C ALA A 55 3.97 -4.69 -7.60
N ALA A 56 3.47 -4.15 -8.72
CA ALA A 56 2.25 -4.66 -9.33
C ALA A 56 2.48 -6.07 -9.88
N LEU A 57 1.53 -6.95 -9.62
CA LEU A 57 1.45 -8.30 -10.17
C LEU A 57 0.44 -8.33 -11.33
N PRO A 58 0.46 -9.37 -12.18
CA PRO A 58 -0.52 -9.50 -13.25
C PRO A 58 -1.95 -9.42 -12.72
N THR A 59 -2.75 -8.54 -13.30
CA THR A 59 -4.18 -8.35 -13.00
C THR A 59 -4.93 -9.67 -13.06
N ARG A 60 -5.84 -9.90 -12.12
CA ARG A 60 -6.67 -11.11 -12.03
C ARG A 60 -8.14 -10.70 -11.98
N GLY A 61 -8.81 -10.74 -13.13
CA GLY A 61 -10.20 -10.29 -13.23
C GLY A 61 -10.30 -8.80 -12.91
N ASN A 62 -11.08 -8.44 -11.89
CA ASN A 62 -11.35 -7.06 -11.50
C ASN A 62 -10.42 -6.55 -10.38
N VAL A 63 -9.31 -7.23 -10.11
CA VAL A 63 -8.30 -6.79 -9.13
C VAL A 63 -6.91 -6.69 -9.74
N GLU A 64 -6.19 -5.65 -9.35
CA GLU A 64 -4.75 -5.48 -9.56
C GLU A 64 -4.02 -5.83 -8.25
N PRO A 65 -3.50 -7.07 -8.11
CA PRO A 65 -2.73 -7.43 -6.94
C PRO A 65 -1.39 -6.68 -6.95
N VAL A 66 -1.01 -6.17 -5.78
CA VAL A 66 0.33 -5.60 -5.55
C VAL A 66 1.00 -6.36 -4.41
N ALA A 67 2.31 -6.58 -4.51
CA ALA A 67 3.05 -7.35 -3.50
C ALA A 67 4.38 -6.69 -3.14
N CYS A 68 4.77 -6.86 -1.88
CA CYS A 68 6.10 -6.50 -1.39
C CYS A 68 7.02 -7.72 -1.48
N ALA A 69 8.07 -7.65 -2.29
CA ALA A 69 9.05 -8.73 -2.38
C ALA A 69 9.88 -8.93 -1.09
N SER A 70 9.91 -7.92 -0.21
CA SER A 70 10.71 -7.94 1.02
C SER A 70 10.03 -8.66 2.17
N CYS A 71 8.75 -8.36 2.45
CA CYS A 71 7.98 -9.00 3.52
C CYS A 71 7.00 -10.07 3.02
N GLY A 72 6.76 -10.15 1.71
CA GLY A 72 5.82 -11.10 1.11
C GLY A 72 4.34 -10.71 1.22
N SER A 73 4.02 -9.55 1.80
CA SER A 73 2.64 -9.07 1.87
C SER A 73 2.08 -8.78 0.47
N GLN A 74 0.87 -9.27 0.21
CA GLN A 74 0.11 -9.01 -1.00
C GLN A 74 -1.19 -8.27 -0.65
N PHE A 75 -1.57 -7.33 -1.51
CA PHE A 75 -2.77 -6.51 -1.38
C PHE A 75 -3.53 -6.58 -2.70
N ASP A 76 -4.79 -6.98 -2.67
CA ASP A 76 -5.63 -7.06 -3.87
C ASP A 76 -6.36 -5.72 -4.03
N VAL A 77 -5.95 -4.93 -5.02
CA VAL A 77 -6.53 -3.61 -5.27
C VAL A 77 -7.69 -3.75 -6.26
N PRO A 78 -8.92 -3.34 -5.92
CA PRO A 78 -10.01 -3.36 -6.88
C PRO A 78 -9.71 -2.37 -8.01
N LEU A 79 -9.89 -2.83 -9.25
CA LEU A 79 -9.95 -1.96 -10.41
C LEU A 79 -11.36 -1.36 -10.42
N ASP A 80 -11.48 -0.07 -10.17
CA ASP A 80 -12.76 0.63 -10.35
C ASP A 80 -13.22 0.42 -11.80
N GLU A 81 -14.37 -0.25 -11.98
CA GLU A 81 -15.03 -0.37 -13.28
C GLU A 81 -15.49 1.03 -13.69
N SER A 82 -14.79 1.61 -14.66
CA SER A 82 -15.10 2.93 -15.24
C SER A 82 -16.43 2.93 -15.99
#